data_AF-A0A6A6UUB5-F1
#
_entry.id   AF-A0A6A6UUB5-F1
#
_cell.length_a   1.000
_cell.length_b   1.000
_cell.length_c   1.000
_cell.angle_alpha   90.00
_cell.angle_beta   90.00
_cell.angle_gamma   90.00
#
_symmetry.space_group_name_H-M   'P 1'
#
loop_
_entity.id
_entity.type
_entity.pdbx_description
1 polymer ?
#
loop_
_entity_poly.entity_id
_entity_poly.type
_entity_poly.pdbx_seq_one_letter_code
_entity_poly.pdbx_strand_id
1 'polypeptide(L)'
;MSFCAKNSLRTHDIAVPIPCAGQNTAFRALVLTNSSLNQGHSLIDRVQHIVALSGGKNSIMMFLSQAHSEGPEVQSEHQCFYDLQLLLIKSNCLIPLLLAPDARSVPTMIKSYLASADTNVPLPEPAIPRAAIDILPYCTMSQPMDQNTFTALSDAFSNLADVSEMARSSYVAEKLMSRVADPTLSEACEEFWVDEFID
;
A
#
# COMPACT_ATOMS: atom_id res chain seq x y z
N MET A 1 -27.97 9.63 -1.32
CA MET A 1 -26.52 9.66 -0.96
C MET A 1 -26.01 11.05 -1.22
N SER A 2 -25.71 11.81 -0.16
CA SER A 2 -25.28 13.20 -0.27
C SER A 2 -23.75 13.25 -0.28
N PHE A 3 -23.17 13.66 -1.41
CA PHE A 3 -21.75 14.02 -1.49
C PHE A 3 -21.59 15.41 -0.86
N CYS A 4 -20.92 15.50 0.29
CA CYS A 4 -20.64 16.77 0.93
C CYS A 4 -19.40 17.41 0.27
N ALA A 5 -19.63 18.26 -0.72
CA ALA A 5 -18.58 19.09 -1.33
C ALA A 5 -18.35 20.33 -0.46
N LYS A 6 -17.30 20.31 0.38
CA LYS A 6 -16.76 21.52 1.01
C LYS A 6 -15.45 21.91 0.31
N ASN A 7 -15.49 23.08 -0.31
CA ASN A 7 -14.39 23.79 -0.97
C ASN A 7 -13.21 24.02 0.00
N SER A 8 -12.21 23.15 -0.08
CA SER A 8 -10.78 23.36 0.24
C SER A 8 -10.16 21.97 0.36
N LEU A 9 -10.07 21.26 -0.76
CA LEU A 9 -9.59 19.88 -0.76
C LEU A 9 -8.06 19.85 -0.71
N ARG A 10 -7.52 19.93 0.51
CA ARG A 10 -6.08 19.74 0.78
C ARG A 10 -5.65 18.27 0.83
N THR A 11 -6.55 17.30 0.68
CA THR A 11 -6.23 15.87 0.65
C THR A 11 -7.38 15.12 -0.06
N HIS A 12 -7.17 14.66 -1.28
CA HIS A 12 -8.16 13.84 -1.99
C HIS A 12 -7.71 12.39 -2.00
N ASP A 13 -7.65 11.80 -0.82
CA ASP A 13 -7.45 10.37 -0.68
C ASP A 13 -8.85 9.75 -0.64
N ILE A 14 -9.21 8.98 -1.67
CA ILE A 14 -10.51 8.32 -1.79
C ILE A 14 -10.36 6.93 -1.18
N ALA A 15 -11.22 6.58 -0.22
CA ALA A 15 -11.32 5.22 0.30
C ALA A 15 -12.65 4.61 -0.16
N VAL A 16 -12.59 3.50 -0.89
CA VAL A 16 -13.76 2.71 -1.30
C VAL A 16 -13.72 1.38 -0.56
N PRO A 17 -14.74 1.04 0.25
CA PRO A 17 -14.76 -0.25 0.93
C PRO A 17 -14.84 -1.38 -0.10
N ILE A 18 -13.99 -2.40 0.07
CA ILE A 18 -14.04 -3.62 -0.74
C ILE A 18 -14.65 -4.72 0.12
N PRO A 19 -15.71 -5.40 -0.34
CA PRO A 19 -16.26 -6.54 0.38
C PRO A 19 -15.31 -7.74 0.25
N CYS A 20 -14.36 -7.87 1.18
CA CYS A 20 -13.61 -9.10 1.40
C CYS A 20 -14.24 -9.89 2.55
N ALA A 21 -14.40 -11.20 2.37
CA ALA A 21 -15.05 -12.10 3.32
C ALA A 21 -14.40 -12.03 4.72
N GLY A 22 -15.01 -11.24 5.62
CA GLY A 22 -14.62 -11.12 7.03
C GLY A 22 -13.64 -10.00 7.38
N GLN A 23 -13.08 -9.26 6.42
CA GLN A 23 -12.16 -8.15 6.69
C GLN A 23 -12.68 -6.82 6.14
N ASN A 24 -12.58 -5.75 6.93
CA ASN A 24 -12.90 -4.39 6.52
C ASN A 24 -11.75 -3.80 5.69
N THR A 25 -11.57 -4.30 4.46
CA THR A 25 -10.54 -3.80 3.54
C THR A 25 -11.07 -2.62 2.73
N ALA A 26 -10.20 -1.66 2.46
CA ALA A 26 -10.54 -0.48 1.66
C ALA A 26 -9.56 -0.32 0.51
N PHE A 27 -10.10 -0.09 -0.68
CA PHE A 27 -9.36 0.40 -1.83
C PHE A 27 -9.03 1.88 -1.62
N ARG A 28 -7.77 2.27 -1.84
CA ARG A 28 -7.31 3.64 -1.62
C ARG A 28 -6.85 4.26 -2.93
N ALA A 29 -7.39 5.42 -3.29
CA ALA A 29 -6.98 6.16 -4.46
C ALA A 29 -6.44 7.53 -4.07
N LEU A 30 -5.16 7.78 -4.38
CA LEU A 30 -4.50 9.07 -4.19
C LEU A 30 -4.71 9.94 -5.43
N VAL A 31 -5.48 11.01 -5.31
CA VAL A 31 -5.70 11.94 -6.42
C VAL A 31 -4.70 13.10 -6.34
N LEU A 32 -3.93 13.26 -7.41
CA LEU A 32 -2.84 14.22 -7.57
C LEU A 32 -3.19 15.23 -8.65
N THR A 33 -2.68 16.46 -8.49
CA THR A 33 -2.80 17.54 -9.47
C THR A 33 -1.43 18.19 -9.66
N ASN A 34 -1.28 19.09 -10.64
CA ASN A 34 -0.06 19.91 -10.79
C ASN A 34 0.35 20.58 -9.47
N SER A 35 -0.63 21.12 -8.72
CA SER A 35 -0.38 21.75 -7.42
C SER A 35 0.21 20.81 -6.37
N SER A 36 0.02 19.49 -6.52
CA SER A 36 0.56 18.48 -5.60
C SER A 36 2.06 18.27 -5.78
N LEU A 37 2.62 18.58 -6.95
CA LEU A 37 4.06 18.46 -7.24
C LEU A 37 4.87 19.57 -6.56
N ASN A 38 4.28 20.76 -6.45
CA ASN A 38 4.90 21.90 -5.77
C ASN A 38 5.03 21.70 -4.25
N GLN A 39 4.51 20.60 -3.71
CA GLN A 39 4.57 20.27 -2.29
C GLN A 39 5.69 19.27 -1.93
N GLY A 40 6.46 18.79 -2.92
CA GLY A 40 7.74 18.09 -2.75
C GLY A 40 7.76 17.02 -1.65
N HIS A 41 8.29 17.38 -0.47
CA HIS A 41 8.38 16.50 0.69
C HIS A 41 7.03 15.93 1.15
N SER A 42 5.97 16.74 1.16
CA SER A 42 4.66 16.27 1.63
C SER A 42 3.98 15.31 0.65
N LEU A 43 4.44 15.23 -0.61
CA LEU A 43 3.93 14.26 -1.58
C LEU A 43 4.47 12.86 -1.29
N ILE A 44 5.79 12.77 -1.06
CA ILE A 44 6.43 11.49 -0.74
C ILE A 44 5.90 10.94 0.58
N ASP A 45 5.75 11.78 1.61
CA ASP A 45 5.17 11.36 2.89
C ASP A 45 3.75 10.80 2.71
N ARG A 46 2.93 11.41 1.84
CA ARG A 46 1.58 10.90 1.52
C ARG A 46 1.60 9.58 0.77
N VAL A 47 2.52 9.43 -0.18
CA VAL A 47 2.71 8.17 -0.91
C VAL A 47 3.14 7.07 0.06
N GLN A 48 4.12 7.34 0.92
CA GLN A 48 4.59 6.40 1.94
C GLN A 48 3.48 6.06 2.93
N HIS A 49 2.66 7.04 3.33
CA HIS A 49 1.52 6.80 4.21
C HIS A 49 0.52 5.84 3.59
N ILE A 50 0.18 5.99 2.31
CA ILE A 50 -0.73 5.06 1.63
C ILE A 50 -0.10 3.67 1.51
N VAL A 51 1.20 3.58 1.19
CA VAL A 51 1.92 2.30 1.21
C VAL A 51 1.86 1.64 2.58
N ALA A 52 2.07 2.40 3.66
CA ALA A 52 2.02 1.87 5.03
C ALA A 52 0.63 1.36 5.42
N LEU A 53 -0.44 2.01 4.94
CA LEU A 53 -1.82 1.64 5.26
C LEU A 53 -2.33 0.38 4.54
N SER A 54 -1.70 -0.02 3.44
CA SER A 54 -2.21 -1.09 2.58
C SER A 54 -1.15 -2.09 2.12
N GLY A 55 0.10 -1.93 2.56
CA GLY A 55 1.25 -2.65 2.01
C GLY A 55 1.47 -2.36 0.52
N GLY A 56 0.92 -1.25 0.00
CA GLY A 56 0.86 -0.97 -1.43
C GLY A 56 -0.18 -1.80 -2.21
N LYS A 57 -0.87 -2.73 -1.56
CA LYS A 57 -1.99 -3.49 -2.14
C LYS A 57 -3.25 -2.62 -2.17
N ASN A 58 -4.23 -2.96 -3.01
CA ASN A 58 -5.53 -2.26 -3.08
C ASN A 58 -5.42 -0.73 -3.19
N SER A 59 -4.38 -0.22 -3.88
CA SER A 59 -4.09 1.20 -3.93
C SER A 59 -3.76 1.66 -5.34
N ILE A 60 -4.19 2.87 -5.72
CA ILE A 60 -3.80 3.52 -6.97
C ILE A 60 -3.46 4.99 -6.76
N MET A 61 -2.64 5.55 -7.63
CA MET A 61 -2.44 6.98 -7.79
C MET A 61 -3.09 7.43 -9.09
N MET A 62 -3.76 8.57 -9.07
CA MET A 62 -4.38 9.17 -10.24
C MET A 62 -3.91 10.61 -10.37
N PHE A 63 -3.31 10.95 -11.51
CA PHE A 63 -2.94 12.31 -11.83
C PHE A 63 -4.04 12.96 -12.68
N LEU A 64 -4.64 14.03 -12.17
CA LEU A 64 -5.66 14.80 -12.85
C LEU A 64 -5.02 15.82 -13.80
N SER A 65 -5.30 15.67 -15.09
CA SER A 65 -5.08 16.72 -16.09
C SER A 65 -6.02 17.89 -15.81
N GLN A 66 -5.50 19.10 -15.98
CA GLN A 66 -6.24 20.36 -15.86
C GLN A 66 -6.27 21.03 -17.23
N ALA A 67 -6.84 20.35 -18.23
CA ALA A 67 -6.88 20.77 -19.63
C ALA A 67 -7.52 22.15 -19.91
N HIS A 68 -7.91 22.92 -18.90
CA HIS A 68 -8.61 24.21 -18.98
C HIS A 68 -7.96 25.36 -18.18
N SER A 69 -6.72 25.22 -17.72
CA SER A 69 -6.02 26.35 -17.08
C SER A 69 -5.48 27.31 -18.13
N GLU A 70 -6.28 28.31 -18.51
CA GLU A 70 -5.84 29.51 -19.22
C GLU A 70 -4.95 30.35 -18.29
N GLY A 71 -3.69 29.95 -18.14
CA GLY A 71 -2.70 30.63 -17.29
C GLY A 71 -1.32 30.64 -17.94
N PRO A 72 -0.50 31.68 -17.70
CA PRO A 72 0.80 31.84 -18.34
C PRO A 72 1.91 31.03 -17.63
N GLU A 73 1.68 29.75 -17.34
CA GLU A 73 2.67 28.91 -16.64
C GLU A 73 3.08 27.68 -17.47
N VAL A 74 4.38 27.64 -17.76
CA VAL A 74 5.03 26.99 -18.90
C VAL A 74 5.54 25.60 -18.54
N GLN A 75 4.73 24.79 -17.88
CA GLN A 75 4.98 23.35 -17.80
C GLN A 75 3.84 22.62 -18.49
N SER A 76 4.17 21.94 -19.59
CA SER A 76 3.26 21.02 -20.25
C SER A 76 2.76 20.01 -19.22
N GLU A 77 1.46 19.76 -19.16
CA GLU A 77 0.88 18.79 -18.19
C GLU A 77 1.55 17.42 -18.29
N HIS A 78 1.97 17.06 -19.50
CA HIS A 78 2.75 15.87 -19.76
C HIS A 78 4.09 15.89 -19.02
N GLN A 79 4.76 17.04 -18.97
CA GLN A 79 6.01 17.21 -18.21
C GLN A 79 5.77 16.98 -16.71
N CYS A 80 4.72 17.57 -16.14
CA CYS A 80 4.35 17.34 -14.75
C CYS A 80 4.08 15.86 -14.45
N PHE A 81 3.39 15.17 -15.36
CA PHE A 81 3.15 13.73 -15.24
C PHE A 81 4.44 12.90 -15.33
N TYR A 82 5.36 13.23 -16.25
CA TYR A 82 6.65 12.55 -16.34
C TYR A 82 7.54 12.81 -15.14
N ASP A 83 7.57 14.05 -14.63
CA ASP A 83 8.34 14.40 -13.45
C ASP A 83 7.83 13.63 -12.22
N LEU A 84 6.51 13.46 -12.09
CA LEU A 84 5.89 12.61 -11.09
C LEU A 84 6.31 11.14 -11.24
N GLN A 85 6.25 10.59 -12.46
CA GLN A 85 6.67 9.21 -12.73
C GLN A 85 8.14 9.00 -12.32
N LEU A 86 9.03 9.91 -12.70
CA LEU A 86 10.45 9.85 -12.32
C LEU A 86 10.65 9.94 -10.80
N LEU A 87 9.89 10.79 -10.12
CA LEU A 87 9.93 10.93 -8.66
C LEU A 87 9.51 9.62 -7.97
N LEU A 88 8.44 8.98 -8.43
CA LEU A 88 7.94 7.72 -7.88
C LEU A 88 8.92 6.56 -8.10
N ILE A 89 9.53 6.48 -9.29
CA ILE A 89 10.56 5.48 -9.60
C ILE A 89 11.77 5.66 -8.67
N LYS A 90 12.25 6.91 -8.49
CA LYS A 90 13.37 7.20 -7.57
C LYS A 90 13.05 6.84 -6.12
N SER A 91 11.79 6.90 -5.74
CA SER A 91 11.30 6.60 -4.39
C SER A 91 10.93 5.13 -4.20
N ASN A 92 11.16 4.27 -5.21
CA ASN A 92 10.78 2.86 -5.21
C ASN A 92 9.29 2.63 -4.89
N CYS A 93 8.42 3.54 -5.35
CA CYS A 93 6.98 3.40 -5.17
C CYS A 93 6.39 2.53 -6.29
N LEU A 94 5.71 1.45 -5.89
CA LEU A 94 5.13 0.47 -6.81
C LEU A 94 3.62 0.63 -7.01
N ILE A 95 3.01 1.65 -6.38
CA ILE A 95 1.58 1.92 -6.56
C ILE A 95 1.35 2.34 -8.03
N PRO A 96 0.37 1.75 -8.73
CA PRO A 96 0.06 2.13 -10.11
C PRO A 96 -0.32 3.61 -10.25
N LEU A 97 0.25 4.29 -11.23
CA LEU A 97 -0.09 5.68 -11.56
C LEU A 97 -0.91 5.72 -12.86
N LEU A 98 -2.12 6.29 -12.79
CA LEU A 98 -3.01 6.49 -13.91
C LEU A 98 -3.16 7.97 -14.25
N LEU A 99 -3.28 8.30 -15.54
CA LEU A 99 -3.61 9.64 -16.01
C LEU A 99 -5.14 9.76 -16.15
N ALA A 100 -5.75 10.63 -15.36
CA ALA A 100 -7.16 10.95 -15.42
C ALA A 100 -7.37 12.26 -16.20
N PRO A 101 -8.16 12.26 -17.30
CA PRO A 101 -8.36 13.46 -18.12
C PRO A 101 -9.09 14.58 -17.37
N ASP A 102 -9.99 14.24 -16.44
CA ASP A 102 -10.71 15.21 -15.62
C ASP A 102 -11.25 14.57 -14.33
N ALA A 103 -11.74 15.39 -13.40
CA ALA A 103 -12.24 14.89 -12.11
C ALA A 103 -13.49 14.00 -12.23
N ARG A 104 -14.29 14.12 -13.30
CA ARG A 104 -15.49 13.32 -13.54
C ARG A 104 -15.14 11.92 -14.06
N SER A 105 -13.96 11.73 -14.63
CA SER A 105 -13.50 10.40 -15.08
C SER A 105 -13.04 9.51 -13.92
N VAL A 106 -12.67 10.09 -12.78
CA VAL A 106 -12.13 9.37 -11.61
C VAL A 106 -13.01 8.21 -11.14
N PRO A 107 -14.32 8.38 -10.89
CA PRO A 107 -15.16 7.28 -10.43
C PRO A 107 -15.22 6.12 -11.43
N THR A 108 -15.26 6.43 -12.73
CA THR A 108 -15.29 5.42 -13.80
C THR A 108 -13.96 4.67 -13.86
N MET A 109 -12.83 5.39 -13.79
CA MET A 109 -11.50 4.78 -13.78
C MET A 109 -11.27 3.88 -12.57
N ILE A 110 -11.70 4.29 -11.37
CA ILE A 110 -11.63 3.45 -10.16
C ILE A 110 -12.42 2.15 -10.38
N LYS A 111 -13.65 2.25 -10.90
CA LYS A 111 -14.49 1.07 -11.18
C LYS A 111 -13.85 0.15 -12.21
N SER A 112 -13.32 0.69 -13.30
CA SER A 112 -12.64 -0.09 -14.34
C SER A 112 -11.38 -0.75 -13.81
N TYR A 113 -10.60 -0.05 -12.98
CA TYR A 113 -9.41 -0.60 -12.35
C TYR A 113 -9.76 -1.77 -11.43
N LEU A 114 -10.74 -1.58 -10.53
CA LEU A 114 -11.21 -2.64 -9.64
C LEU A 114 -11.74 -3.85 -10.40
N ALA A 115 -12.55 -3.63 -11.45
CA ALA A 115 -13.06 -4.71 -12.30
C ALA A 115 -11.93 -5.47 -13.05
N SER A 116 -10.83 -4.79 -13.39
CA SER A 116 -9.64 -5.42 -13.99
C SER A 116 -8.70 -6.08 -12.98
N ALA A 117 -8.76 -5.66 -11.71
CA ALA A 117 -7.98 -6.25 -10.64
C ALA A 117 -8.54 -7.60 -10.20
N ASP A 118 -9.86 -7.82 -10.35
CA ASP A 118 -10.50 -9.14 -10.17
C ASP A 118 -10.01 -10.19 -11.19
N THR A 119 -9.44 -9.76 -12.32
CA THR A 119 -8.73 -10.63 -13.27
C THR A 119 -7.26 -10.77 -12.87
N ASN A 120 -6.97 -11.71 -11.95
CA ASN A 120 -5.66 -12.29 -11.58
C ASN A 120 -4.46 -11.92 -12.48
N VAL A 121 -3.93 -10.70 -12.36
CA VAL A 121 -2.57 -10.38 -12.80
C VAL A 121 -1.74 -10.26 -11.52
N PRO A 122 -0.83 -11.21 -11.23
CA PRO A 122 0.12 -11.04 -10.15
C PRO A 122 0.94 -9.79 -10.49
N LEU A 123 0.71 -8.69 -9.75
CA LEU A 123 1.67 -7.61 -9.71
C LEU A 123 3.00 -8.22 -9.26
N PRO A 124 4.15 -7.81 -9.84
CA PRO A 124 5.45 -8.18 -9.29
C PRO A 124 5.40 -7.83 -7.80
N GLU A 125 5.57 -8.84 -6.95
CA GLU A 125 5.60 -8.61 -5.51
C GLU A 125 6.60 -7.49 -5.24
N PRO A 126 6.22 -6.46 -4.46
CA PRO A 126 7.17 -5.47 -4.02
C PRO A 126 8.40 -6.16 -3.51
N ALA A 127 9.58 -5.80 -4.02
CA ALA A 127 10.83 -6.21 -3.39
C ALA A 127 10.68 -5.80 -1.92
N ILE A 128 10.63 -6.80 -1.04
CA ILE A 128 10.36 -6.64 0.39
C ILE A 128 11.22 -5.47 0.87
N PRO A 129 10.64 -4.39 1.41
CA PRO A 129 11.44 -3.31 1.95
C PRO A 129 12.43 -3.94 2.93
N ARG A 130 13.74 -3.83 2.67
CA ARG A 130 14.77 -4.46 3.52
C ARG A 130 14.55 -4.16 5.00
N ALA A 131 14.04 -2.97 5.31
CA ALA A 131 13.65 -2.57 6.66
C ALA A 131 12.70 -3.56 7.36
N ALA A 132 11.73 -4.16 6.66
CA ALA A 132 10.81 -5.15 7.23
C ALA A 132 11.52 -6.49 7.50
N ILE A 133 12.46 -6.87 6.65
CA ILE A 133 13.32 -8.05 6.88
C ILE A 133 14.30 -7.77 8.03
N ASP A 134 14.86 -6.57 8.10
CA ASP A 134 15.88 -6.18 9.09
C ASP A 134 15.29 -6.14 10.51
N ILE A 135 14.00 -5.86 10.67
CA ILE A 135 13.32 -5.88 11.98
C ILE A 135 12.78 -7.26 12.37
N LEU A 136 12.58 -8.17 11.41
CA LEU A 136 11.98 -9.49 11.64
C LEU A 136 12.66 -10.32 12.74
N PRO A 137 14.01 -10.32 12.89
CA PRO A 137 14.68 -11.04 13.99
C PRO A 137 14.29 -10.55 15.38
N TYR A 138 13.74 -9.34 15.48
CA TYR A 138 13.29 -8.72 16.73
C TYR A 138 11.79 -8.92 16.94
N CYS A 139 11.05 -9.45 15.98
CA CYS A 139 9.61 -9.66 16.10
C CYS A 139 9.27 -11.00 16.78
N THR A 140 9.83 -11.23 17.97
CA THR A 140 9.60 -12.41 18.82
C THR A 140 9.80 -12.03 20.28
N MET A 141 9.10 -12.69 21.20
CA MET A 141 9.30 -12.50 22.65
C MET A 141 10.69 -12.93 23.13
N SER A 142 11.36 -13.81 22.38
CA SER A 142 12.70 -14.32 22.70
C SER A 142 13.73 -13.77 21.72
N GLN A 143 14.03 -12.48 21.83
CA GLN A 143 14.99 -11.84 20.91
C GLN A 143 16.44 -12.24 21.21
N PRO A 144 17.28 -12.39 20.16
CA PRO A 144 16.94 -12.40 18.75
C PRO A 144 16.46 -13.79 18.28
N MET A 145 15.52 -13.79 17.32
CA MET A 145 15.06 -15.00 16.62
C MET A 145 16.23 -15.75 15.98
N ASP A 146 16.18 -17.09 15.99
CA ASP A 146 17.22 -17.89 15.35
C ASP A 146 17.16 -17.80 13.80
N GLN A 147 18.30 -18.07 13.17
CA GLN A 147 18.47 -17.91 11.72
C GLN A 147 17.55 -18.83 10.89
N ASN A 148 17.19 -20.01 11.38
CA ASN A 148 16.32 -20.93 10.64
C ASN A 148 14.88 -20.42 10.64
N THR A 149 14.41 -19.93 11.79
CA THR A 149 13.08 -19.31 11.92
C THR A 149 13.00 -18.02 11.10
N PHE A 150 14.04 -17.18 11.15
CA PHE A 150 14.12 -15.98 10.32
C PHE A 150 14.01 -16.32 8.82
N THR A 151 14.79 -17.31 8.35
CA THR A 151 14.79 -17.72 6.93
C THR A 151 13.43 -18.28 6.53
N ALA A 152 12.82 -19.12 7.36
CA ALA A 152 11.50 -19.69 7.11
C ALA A 152 10.41 -18.62 7.01
N LEU A 153 10.47 -17.58 7.85
CA LEU A 153 9.54 -16.46 7.83
C LEU A 153 9.78 -15.52 6.64
N SER A 154 11.04 -15.17 6.35
CA SER A 154 11.36 -14.31 5.21
C SER A 154 11.02 -14.96 3.86
N ASP A 155 11.10 -16.29 3.77
CA ASP A 155 10.70 -17.05 2.59
C ASP A 155 9.17 -17.24 2.47
N ALA A 156 8.45 -17.18 3.60
CA ALA A 156 7.01 -17.38 3.64
C ALA A 156 6.21 -16.10 3.41
N PHE A 157 6.78 -14.93 3.71
CA PHE A 157 6.06 -13.66 3.70
C PHE A 157 6.78 -12.58 2.89
N SER A 158 6.01 -11.92 2.01
CA SER A 158 6.52 -10.86 1.14
C SER A 158 6.65 -9.51 1.85
N ASN A 159 6.04 -9.35 3.02
CA ASN A 159 6.08 -8.12 3.82
C ASN A 159 5.55 -8.38 5.24
N LEU A 160 5.79 -7.44 6.16
CA LEU A 160 5.36 -7.53 7.56
C LEU A 160 3.83 -7.55 7.73
N ALA A 161 3.08 -6.95 6.81
CA ALA A 161 1.62 -6.95 6.88
C ALA A 161 1.06 -8.37 6.65
N ASP A 162 1.66 -9.15 5.74
CA ASP A 162 1.30 -10.56 5.55
C ASP A 162 1.57 -11.38 6.84
N VAL A 163 2.62 -11.04 7.59
CA VAL A 163 2.93 -11.63 8.91
C VAL A 163 1.87 -11.22 9.95
N SER A 164 1.45 -9.95 9.98
CA SER A 164 0.40 -9.49 10.89
C SER A 164 -0.98 -10.08 10.58
N GLU A 165 -1.28 -10.33 9.30
CA GLU A 165 -2.52 -10.96 8.87
C GLU A 165 -2.55 -12.44 9.25
N MET A 166 -1.38 -13.08 9.32
CA MET A 166 -1.22 -14.45 9.78
C MET A 166 -1.53 -14.62 11.26
N ALA A 167 -1.15 -13.67 12.13
CA ALA A 167 -1.54 -13.69 13.55
C ALA A 167 -3.07 -13.64 13.77
N ARG A 168 -3.83 -13.22 12.76
CA ARG A 168 -5.30 -13.17 12.78
C ARG A 168 -5.98 -14.41 12.20
N SER A 169 -5.23 -15.32 11.55
CA SER A 169 -5.80 -16.45 10.79
C SER A 169 -5.19 -17.79 11.21
N SER A 170 -6.01 -18.62 11.86
CA SER A 170 -5.64 -19.94 12.39
C SER A 170 -5.10 -20.92 11.33
N TYR A 171 -5.53 -20.79 10.08
CA TYR A 171 -5.03 -21.61 8.96
C TYR A 171 -3.57 -21.29 8.58
N VAL A 172 -3.17 -20.02 8.70
CA VAL A 172 -1.83 -19.58 8.31
C VAL A 172 -0.84 -19.85 9.45
N ALA A 173 -1.27 -19.74 10.71
CA ALA A 173 -0.53 -20.18 11.88
C ALA A 173 -0.15 -21.67 11.79
N GLU A 174 -1.08 -22.54 11.41
CA GLU A 174 -0.82 -23.98 11.22
C GLU A 174 0.21 -24.26 10.12
N LYS A 175 0.16 -23.48 9.02
CA LYS A 175 1.14 -23.58 7.93
C LYS A 175 2.54 -23.10 8.36
N LEU A 176 2.62 -22.16 9.29
CA LEU A 176 3.86 -21.68 9.88
C LEU A 176 4.44 -22.68 10.87
N MET A 177 3.60 -23.28 11.72
CA MET A 177 3.95 -24.40 12.60
C MET A 177 4.48 -25.60 11.80
N SER A 178 4.02 -25.80 10.56
CA SER A 178 4.55 -26.85 9.69
C SER A 178 5.97 -26.56 9.14
N ARG A 179 6.44 -25.32 9.22
CA ARG A 179 7.73 -24.86 8.65
C ARG A 179 8.76 -24.44 9.69
N VAL A 180 8.34 -23.98 10.87
CA VAL A 180 9.22 -23.72 12.00
C VAL A 180 9.43 -25.04 12.74
N ALA A 181 10.68 -25.50 12.79
CA ALA A 181 11.01 -26.80 13.37
C ALA A 181 10.86 -26.85 14.90
N ASP A 182 10.84 -25.68 15.56
CA ASP A 182 10.71 -25.56 17.01
C ASP A 182 9.31 -25.03 17.41
N PRO A 183 8.47 -25.84 18.06
CA PRO A 183 7.13 -25.45 18.47
C PRO A 183 7.11 -24.34 19.54
N THR A 184 8.15 -24.25 20.39
CA THR A 184 8.21 -23.21 21.45
C THR A 184 8.50 -21.82 20.90
N LEU A 185 9.32 -21.74 19.84
CA LEU A 185 9.57 -20.50 19.11
C LEU A 185 8.37 -20.08 18.28
N SER A 186 7.60 -21.03 17.76
CA SER A 186 6.36 -20.73 17.03
C SER A 186 5.33 -20.05 17.93
N GLU A 187 5.11 -20.59 19.14
CA GLU A 187 4.21 -19.98 20.14
C GLU A 187 4.69 -18.57 20.55
N ALA A 188 6.00 -18.39 20.78
CA ALA A 188 6.57 -17.09 21.15
C ALA A 188 6.49 -16.03 20.02
N CYS A 189 6.48 -16.47 18.76
CA CYS A 189 6.23 -15.56 17.63
C CYS A 189 4.74 -15.22 17.53
N GLU A 190 3.85 -16.20 17.62
CA GLU A 190 2.40 -15.98 17.60
C GLU A 190 1.98 -15.01 18.71
N GLU A 191 2.45 -15.23 19.94
CA GLU A 191 2.17 -14.36 21.09
C GLU A 191 2.65 -12.93 20.88
N PHE A 192 3.86 -12.74 20.32
CA PHE A 192 4.38 -11.41 19.98
C PHE A 192 3.46 -10.66 19.01
N TRP A 193 3.02 -11.29 17.94
CA TRP A 193 2.19 -10.63 16.94
C TRP A 193 0.74 -10.44 17.40
N VAL A 194 0.22 -11.33 18.24
CA VAL A 194 -1.08 -11.15 18.89
C VAL A 194 -1.05 -9.94 19.83
N ASP A 195 -0.02 -9.82 20.67
CA ASP A 195 0.14 -8.73 21.65
C ASP A 195 0.42 -7.38 20.97
N GLU A 196 1.24 -7.33 19.92
CA GLU A 196 1.67 -6.06 19.32
C GLU A 196 0.74 -5.53 18.21
N PHE A 197 -0.08 -6.39 17.57
CA PHE A 197 -0.92 -6.00 16.41
C PHE A 197 -2.43 -6.25 16.56
N ILE A 198 -2.88 -7.00 17.58
CA ILE A 198 -4.30 -7.36 17.79
C ILE A 198 -4.87 -6.72 19.07
N ASP A 199 -4.44 -5.49 19.37
CA ASP A 199 -5.18 -4.55 20.23
C ASP A 199 -6.14 -3.65 19.42
#